data_AF-A0A645HV75-F1
#
_entry.id   AF-A0A645HV75-F1
#
_cell.length_a   1.000
_cell.length_b   1.000
_cell.length_c   1.000
_cell.angle_alpha   90.00
_cell.angle_beta   90.00
_cell.angle_gamma   90.00
#
_symmetry.space_group_name_H-M   'P 1'
#
loop_
_entity.id
_entity.type
_entity.pdbx_description
1 polymer ?
#
loop_
_entity_poly.entity_id
_entity_poly.type
_entity_poly.pdbx_seq_one_letter_code
_entity_poly.pdbx_strand_id
1 'polypeptide(L)' 'MDNQSALEFAAAASCLKHTIEGDFNMMSVDEVMNLMKGDASGRVQR' A
#
# COMPACT_ATOMS: atom_id res chain seq x y z
N MET A 1 3.08 4.34 -15.60
CA MET A 1 3.52 3.34 -14.62
C MET A 1 4.18 2.24 -15.42
N ASP A 2 5.44 1.93 -15.15
CA ASP A 2 6.05 0.74 -15.74
C ASP A 2 5.58 -0.51 -14.98
N ASN A 3 5.89 -1.70 -15.49
CA ASN A 3 5.44 -2.97 -14.89
C ASN A 3 5.95 -3.16 -13.46
N GLN A 4 7.15 -2.66 -13.15
CA GLN A 4 7.75 -2.75 -11.83
C GLN A 4 6.96 -1.89 -10.83
N SER A 5 6.69 -0.65 -11.20
CA SER A 5 5.90 0.31 -10.41
C SER A 5 4.48 -0.21 -10.16
N ALA A 6 3.88 -0.87 -11.14
CA ALA A 6 2.55 -1.48 -10.99
C ALA A 6 2.57 -2.64 -9.99
N LEU A 7 3.61 -3.49 -10.03
CA LEU A 7 3.80 -4.59 -9.09
C LEU A 7 4.01 -4.08 -7.66
N GLU A 8 4.85 -3.05 -7.49
CA GLU A 8 5.14 -2.44 -6.19
C GLU A 8 3.91 -1.77 -5.58
N PHE A 9 3.13 -1.07 -6.40
CA PHE A 9 1.85 -0.49 -5.96
C PHE A 9 0.87 -1.56 -5.49
N ALA A 10 0.72 -2.64 -6.26
CA ALA A 10 -0.17 -3.75 -5.91
C ALA A 10 0.26 -4.47 -4.61
N ALA A 11 1.57 -4.66 -4.42
CA ALA A 11 2.12 -5.26 -3.21
C ALA A 11 1.88 -4.37 -1.97
N ALA A 12 2.13 -3.06 -2.08
CA ALA A 12 1.85 -2.10 -1.02
C ALA A 12 0.35 -2.04 -0.67
N ALA A 13 -0.51 -2.00 -1.70
CA ALA A 13 -1.96 -2.03 -1.56
C ALA A 13 -2.46 -3.29 -0.83
N SER A 14 -1.94 -4.46 -1.19
CA SER A 14 -2.28 -5.73 -0.53
C SER A 14 -1.88 -5.73 0.93
N CYS A 15 -0.69 -5.19 1.25
CA CYS A 15 -0.20 -5.10 2.62
C CYS A 15 -1.13 -4.23 3.48
N LEU A 16 -1.51 -3.04 3.00
CA LEU A 16 -2.44 -2.15 3.71
C LEU A 16 -3.81 -2.77 3.91
N LYS A 17 -4.33 -3.50 2.90
CA LYS A 17 -5.65 -4.15 3.02
C LYS A 17 -5.74 -5.14 4.18
N HIS A 18 -4.65 -5.81 4.54
CA HIS A 18 -4.63 -6.71 5.70
C HIS A 18 -4.77 -5.99 7.06
N THR A 19 -4.64 -4.66 7.07
CA THR A 19 -4.77 -3.85 8.29
C THR A 19 -6.14 -3.18 8.45
N ILE A 20 -6.99 -3.30 7.43
CA ILE A 20 -8.33 -2.71 7.35
C ILE A 20 -9.36 -3.84 7.41
N GLU A 21 -10.29 -3.77 8.36
CA GLU A 21 -11.36 -4.77 8.49
C GLU A 21 -12.39 -4.68 7.35
N GLY A 22 -13.00 -5.82 7.03
CA GLY A 22 -13.94 -5.97 5.92
C GLY A 22 -13.26 -6.28 4.59
N ASP A 23 -14.06 -6.43 3.53
CA ASP A 23 -13.58 -6.93 2.23
C ASP A 23 -13.18 -5.81 1.28
N PHE A 24 -13.82 -4.66 1.40
CA PHE A 24 -13.53 -3.51 0.55
C PHE A 24 -12.21 -2.85 0.93
N ASN A 25 -11.54 -2.36 -0.11
CA ASN A 25 -10.33 -1.59 0.08
C ASN A 25 -10.70 -0.14 0.38
N MET A 26 -10.51 0.28 1.63
CA MET A 26 -10.82 1.63 2.13
C MET A 26 -9.54 2.44 2.34
N MET A 27 -8.61 2.37 1.40
CA MET A 27 -7.36 3.14 1.39
C MET A 27 -7.31 4.06 0.17
N SER A 28 -6.62 5.18 0.30
CA SER A 28 -6.37 6.15 -0.76
C SER A 28 -5.14 5.77 -1.60
N VAL A 29 -5.08 6.29 -2.82
CA VAL A 29 -3.90 6.13 -3.69
C VAL A 29 -2.65 6.70 -3.03
N ASP A 30 -2.79 7.82 -2.30
CA ASP A 30 -1.67 8.49 -1.64
C ASP A 30 -1.06 7.64 -0.51
N GLU A 31 -1.88 6.94 0.29
CA GLU A 31 -1.41 6.01 1.32
C GLU A 31 -0.60 4.85 0.73
N VAL A 32 -1.09 4.28 -0.37
CA VAL A 32 -0.38 3.21 -1.09
C VAL A 32 0.95 3.71 -1.65
N MET A 33 0.94 4.90 -2.26
CA MET A 33 2.15 5.51 -2.82
C MET A 33 3.17 5.90 -1.75
N ASN A 34 2.71 6.31 -0.57
CA ASN A 34 3.58 6.61 0.58
C ASN A 34 4.24 5.35 1.12
N LEU A 35 3.49 4.24 1.25
CA LEU A 35 4.05 2.95 1.66
C LEU A 35 5.07 2.43 0.62
N MET A 36 4.73 2.50 -0.67
CA MET A 36 5.58 2.07 -1.77
C MET A 36 6.93 2.81 -1.82
N LYS A 37 6.95 4.10 -1.48
CA LYS A 37 8.16 4.94 -1.49
C LYS A 37 9.10 4.69 -0.30
N GLY A 38 8.75 3.79 0.61
CA GLY A 38 9.66 3.30 1.63
C GLY A 38 9.64 4.11 2.93
N ASP A 39 8.51 4.09 3.65
CA ASP A 39 8.60 3.98 5.12
C ASP A 39 9.17 2.58 5.45
N ALA A 40 10.47 2.42 5.21
CA ALA A 40 11.22 1.16 5.29
C ALA A 40 11.41 0.66 6.73
N SER A 41 10.66 1.21 7.71
CA SER A 41 10.59 0.66 9.06
C SER A 41 9.66 -0.55 9.15
N GLY A 42 8.84 -0.81 8.11
CA GLY A 42 7.78 -1.82 8.15
C GLY A 42 6.63 -1.42 9.09
N ARG A 43 6.61 -0.17 9.57
CA ARG A 43 5.60 0.33 10.49
C ARG A 43 4.57 1.12 9.69
N VAL A 44 3.35 0.62 9.64
CA VAL A 44 2.21 1.38 9.13
C VAL A 44 1.97 2.54 10.10
N GLN A 45 2.27 3.78 9.68
CA GLN A 45 1.83 4.98 10.40
C GLN A 45 0.39 5.29 10.00
N ARG A 46 -0.46 5.50 11.01
CA ARG A 46 -1.88 5.81 10.90
C ARG A 46 -2.13 7.25 11.31
#